data_AF-A0A165IZT2-F1
#
_entry.id   AF-A0A165IZT2-F1
#
_cell.length_a   1.000
_cell.length_b   1.000
_cell.length_c   1.000
_cell.angle_alpha   90.00
_cell.angle_beta   90.00
_cell.angle_gamma   90.00
#
_symmetry.space_group_name_H-M   'P 1'
#
loop_
_entity.id
_entity.type
_entity.pdbx_description
1 polymer ?
#
loop_
_entity_poly.entity_id
_entity_poly.type
_entity_poly.pdbx_seq_one_letter_code
_entity_poly.pdbx_strand_id
1 'polypeptide(L)'
;MSKAAYARHRGCDEKAVRKAIAEGRISTIDGKIDPEVADIQWAKNTRARADSKRTAGSGATDAGSPLLEGEGAASGPNSAPGAPASNGYADYRAMREKADAEMAVRANLKDAGLLVERAQVQRGAFDVVRAFRDSVMVIGQRAAPRCIGLADSREIEHVIVDETRKALEGFEARMAALLPNKETT
;
A
#
# COMPACT_ATOMS: atom_id res chain seq x y z
N MET A 1 11.05 26.71 -17.74
CA MET A 1 10.55 27.54 -18.87
C MET A 1 9.44 28.49 -18.44
N SER A 2 9.16 29.54 -19.21
CA SER A 2 8.02 30.44 -18.98
C SER A 2 6.70 29.77 -19.39
N LYS A 3 5.57 30.25 -18.86
CA LYS A 3 4.23 29.66 -19.08
C LYS A 3 3.85 29.59 -20.56
N ALA A 4 4.18 30.63 -21.34
CA ALA A 4 3.94 30.69 -22.78
C ALA A 4 4.89 29.77 -23.59
N ALA A 5 6.13 29.56 -23.12
CA ALA A 5 7.07 28.64 -23.75
C ALA A 5 6.67 27.18 -23.54
N TYR A 6 6.18 26.83 -22.35
CA TYR A 6 5.67 25.49 -22.05
C TYR A 6 4.37 25.18 -22.80
N ALA A 7 3.48 26.17 -22.95
CA ALA A 7 2.26 26.05 -23.76
C ALA A 7 2.60 25.69 -25.23
N ARG A 8 3.58 26.37 -25.83
CA ARG A 8 4.09 26.06 -27.18
C ARG A 8 4.75 24.68 -27.27
N HIS A 9 5.54 24.29 -26.27
CA HIS A 9 6.18 22.96 -26.23
C HIS A 9 5.17 21.82 -26.23
N ARG A 10 4.04 21.99 -25.54
CA ARG A 10 2.98 20.98 -25.43
C ARG A 10 1.91 21.08 -26.52
N GLY A 11 1.93 22.13 -27.34
CA GLY A 11 0.90 22.39 -28.35
C GLY A 11 -0.46 22.80 -27.77
N CYS A 12 -0.48 23.46 -26.61
CA CYS A 12 -1.71 23.94 -25.97
C CYS A 12 -1.70 25.46 -25.76
N ASP A 13 -2.87 26.06 -25.56
CA ASP A 13 -2.98 27.50 -25.31
C ASP A 13 -2.45 27.89 -23.91
N GLU A 14 -1.84 29.08 -23.80
CA GLU A 14 -1.33 29.59 -22.51
C GLU A 14 -2.45 29.68 -21.46
N LYS A 15 -3.68 29.97 -21.89
CA LYS A 15 -4.86 29.98 -21.01
C LYS A 15 -5.13 28.61 -20.38
N ALA A 16 -4.92 27.52 -21.12
CA ALA A 16 -5.07 26.16 -20.61
C ALA A 16 -4.01 25.84 -19.55
N VAL A 17 -2.75 26.26 -19.80
CA VAL A 17 -1.65 26.12 -18.82
C VAL A 17 -1.93 26.93 -17.56
N ARG A 18 -2.40 28.18 -17.69
CA ARG A 18 -2.75 29.03 -16.55
C ARG A 18 -3.89 28.43 -15.72
N LYS A 19 -4.91 27.89 -16.37
CA LYS A 19 -6.02 27.17 -15.71
C LYS A 19 -5.53 25.92 -14.99
N ALA A 20 -4.60 25.17 -15.59
CA ALA A 20 -4.02 23.99 -14.95
C ALA A 20 -3.18 24.32 -13.71
N ILE A 21 -2.45 25.42 -13.72
CA ILE A 21 -1.72 25.91 -12.55
C ILE A 21 -2.69 26.40 -11.47
N ALA A 22 -3.71 27.18 -11.85
CA ALA A 22 -4.72 27.69 -10.90
C ALA A 22 -5.51 26.56 -10.21
N GLU A 23 -5.76 25.47 -10.93
CA GLU A 23 -6.41 24.28 -10.40
C GLU A 23 -5.44 23.31 -9.70
N GLY A 24 -4.15 23.67 -9.57
CA GLY A 24 -3.13 22.85 -8.92
C GLY A 24 -2.77 21.56 -9.66
N ARG A 25 -3.15 21.42 -10.94
CA ARG A 25 -2.85 20.25 -11.77
C ARG A 25 -1.38 20.17 -12.16
N ILE A 26 -0.69 21.31 -12.20
CA ILE A 26 0.76 21.45 -12.39
C ILE A 26 1.33 22.31 -11.27
N SER A 27 2.43 21.89 -10.66
CA SER A 27 3.19 22.69 -9.72
C SER A 27 4.17 23.62 -10.44
N THR A 28 4.29 24.86 -9.95
CA THR A 28 5.34 25.80 -10.38
C THR A 28 6.35 25.96 -9.25
N ILE A 29 7.64 25.87 -9.55
CA ILE A 29 8.72 26.11 -8.58
C ILE A 29 9.36 27.44 -8.94
N ASP A 30 9.36 28.39 -8.01
CA ASP A 30 9.93 29.75 -8.18
C ASP A 30 9.52 30.46 -9.48
N GLY A 31 8.24 30.30 -9.86
CA GLY A 31 7.66 30.94 -11.05
C GLY A 31 8.03 30.29 -12.40
N LYS A 32 8.81 29.21 -12.42
CA LYS A 32 9.22 28.48 -13.62
C LYS A 32 8.57 27.10 -13.68
N ILE A 33 8.18 26.67 -14.88
CA ILE A 33 7.63 25.34 -15.15
C ILE A 33 8.75 24.43 -15.65
N ASP A 34 8.91 23.29 -15.01
CA ASP A 34 9.72 22.18 -15.53
C ASP A 34 8.85 21.36 -16.51
N PRO A 35 9.23 21.28 -17.80
CA PRO A 35 8.41 20.64 -18.83
C PRO A 35 8.11 19.17 -18.55
N GLU A 36 9.10 18.39 -18.09
CA GLU A 36 8.96 16.95 -17.92
C GLU A 36 8.06 16.62 -16.72
N VAL A 37 8.29 17.32 -15.61
CA VAL A 37 7.48 17.17 -14.39
C VAL A 37 6.04 17.63 -14.64
N ALA A 38 5.85 18.72 -15.38
CA ALA A 38 4.53 19.26 -15.69
C ALA A 38 3.72 18.35 -16.63
N ASP A 39 4.37 17.64 -17.56
CA ASP A 39 3.70 16.68 -18.44
C ASP A 39 3.21 15.45 -17.66
N ILE A 40 4.05 14.92 -16.77
CA ILE A 40 3.70 13.81 -15.88
C ILE A 40 2.55 14.20 -14.94
N GLN A 41 2.66 15.36 -14.28
CA GLN A 41 1.64 15.85 -13.35
C GLN A 41 0.31 16.11 -14.06
N TRP A 42 0.33 16.72 -15.24
CA TRP A 42 -0.88 16.94 -16.00
C TRP A 42 -1.52 15.63 -16.46
N ALA A 43 -0.74 14.65 -16.94
CA ALA A 43 -1.28 13.35 -17.36
C ALA A 43 -1.91 12.60 -16.17
N LYS A 44 -1.24 12.61 -15.02
CA LYS A 44 -1.68 11.94 -13.79
C LYS A 44 -2.92 12.62 -13.18
N ASN A 45 -2.89 13.94 -13.03
CA ASN A 45 -3.93 14.70 -12.35
C ASN A 45 -5.16 14.94 -13.23
N THR A 46 -5.00 15.01 -14.56
CA THR A 46 -6.14 15.12 -15.49
C THR A 46 -6.94 13.83 -15.56
N ARG A 47 -6.31 12.64 -15.57
CA ARG A 47 -7.02 11.34 -15.57
C ARG A 47 -7.72 11.08 -14.23
N ALA A 48 -7.01 11.27 -13.12
CA ALA A 48 -7.59 11.09 -11.78
C ALA A 48 -8.85 11.97 -11.54
N ARG A 49 -8.87 13.20 -12.09
CA ARG A 49 -10.04 14.07 -12.03
C ARG A 49 -11.10 13.77 -13.10
N ALA A 50 -10.74 13.33 -14.30
CA ALA A 50 -11.73 12.89 -15.29
C ALA A 50 -12.51 11.66 -14.79
N ASP A 51 -11.85 10.78 -14.05
CA ASP A 51 -12.51 9.67 -13.35
C ASP A 51 -13.36 10.19 -12.19
N SER A 52 -12.82 11.06 -11.34
CA SER A 52 -13.58 11.68 -10.23
C SER A 52 -14.80 12.51 -10.66
N LYS A 53 -14.76 13.11 -11.86
CA LYS A 53 -15.86 13.92 -12.40
C LYS A 53 -16.88 13.08 -13.18
N ARG A 54 -16.46 11.96 -13.79
CA ARG A 54 -17.37 10.97 -14.38
C ARG A 54 -18.15 10.18 -13.33
N THR A 55 -17.63 10.04 -12.11
CA THR A 55 -18.41 9.49 -10.98
C THR A 55 -19.45 10.48 -10.43
N ALA A 56 -19.48 11.73 -10.91
CA ALA A 56 -20.38 12.78 -10.43
C ALA A 56 -21.35 13.31 -11.51
N GLY A 57 -21.42 12.70 -12.69
CA GLY A 57 -22.29 13.14 -13.78
C GLY A 57 -22.62 12.02 -14.76
N SER A 58 -23.90 11.63 -14.77
CA SER A 58 -24.54 10.57 -15.56
C SER A 58 -24.28 10.61 -17.08
N GLY A 59 -24.12 9.42 -17.68
CA GLY A 59 -24.93 8.97 -18.83
C GLY A 59 -24.45 9.27 -20.27
N ALA A 60 -24.62 8.23 -21.12
CA ALA A 60 -24.66 8.20 -22.60
C ALA A 60 -23.32 8.33 -23.36
N THR A 61 -22.98 7.61 -24.44
CA THR A 61 -23.63 6.60 -25.32
C THR A 61 -22.52 6.02 -26.22
N ASP A 62 -22.48 4.69 -26.41
CA ASP A 62 -22.71 3.99 -27.69
C ASP A 62 -21.48 3.85 -28.63
N ALA A 63 -21.09 2.60 -28.91
CA ALA A 63 -20.90 2.05 -30.26
C ALA A 63 -20.24 0.65 -30.22
N GLY A 64 -20.95 -0.36 -30.73
CA GLY A 64 -20.34 -1.38 -31.59
C GLY A 64 -20.17 -2.82 -31.06
N SER A 65 -21.23 -3.62 -31.17
CA SER A 65 -21.28 -5.09 -31.31
C SER A 65 -20.22 -5.66 -32.31
N PRO A 66 -19.91 -6.99 -32.38
CA PRO A 66 -20.86 -8.09 -32.15
C PRO A 66 -20.36 -9.46 -31.60
N LEU A 67 -21.36 -10.26 -31.18
CA LEU A 67 -21.48 -11.73 -31.15
C LEU A 67 -20.59 -12.57 -30.19
N LEU A 68 -21.25 -13.28 -29.26
CA LEU A 68 -21.30 -14.76 -29.26
C LEU A 68 -22.25 -15.27 -28.15
N GLU A 69 -23.11 -16.23 -28.52
CA GLU A 69 -24.10 -16.94 -27.71
C GLU A 69 -23.59 -17.58 -26.41
N GLY A 70 -24.51 -17.72 -25.44
CA GLY A 70 -24.34 -18.50 -24.22
C GLY A 70 -25.64 -18.66 -23.44
N GLU A 71 -26.47 -19.58 -23.90
CA GLU A 71 -27.70 -20.18 -23.36
C GLU A 71 -27.97 -20.13 -21.83
N GLY A 72 -29.25 -19.95 -21.47
CA GLY A 72 -29.86 -20.68 -20.34
C GLY A 72 -30.58 -19.87 -19.26
N ALA A 73 -31.90 -19.73 -19.38
CA ALA A 73 -32.90 -20.19 -18.38
C ALA A 73 -34.25 -19.47 -18.54
N ALA A 74 -35.27 -20.27 -18.82
CA ALA A 74 -36.66 -19.86 -19.04
C ALA A 74 -37.40 -19.49 -17.74
N SER A 75 -38.28 -18.48 -17.83
CA SER A 75 -39.60 -18.43 -17.19
C SER A 75 -40.44 -17.31 -17.81
N GLY A 76 -41.69 -17.62 -18.17
CA GLY A 76 -42.55 -16.87 -19.09
C GLY A 76 -43.30 -15.65 -18.51
N PRO A 77 -44.46 -15.28 -19.08
CA PRO A 77 -44.58 -14.04 -19.85
C PRO A 77 -45.46 -13.00 -19.16
N ASN A 78 -44.97 -11.75 -19.06
CA ASN A 78 -45.81 -10.58 -19.28
C ASN A 78 -44.93 -9.34 -19.50
N SER A 79 -44.95 -8.81 -20.72
CA SER A 79 -44.31 -7.55 -21.04
C SER A 79 -45.17 -6.40 -20.52
N ALA A 80 -44.67 -5.68 -19.52
CA ALA A 80 -45.02 -4.28 -19.29
C ALA A 80 -43.80 -3.42 -19.68
N PRO A 81 -43.92 -2.55 -20.71
CA PRO A 81 -42.80 -1.73 -21.17
C PRO A 81 -42.66 -0.50 -20.27
N GLY A 82 -41.45 -0.28 -19.75
CA GLY A 82 -41.07 1.01 -19.17
C GLY A 82 -40.85 1.02 -17.66
N ALA A 83 -39.88 0.26 -17.18
CA ALA A 83 -39.15 0.62 -15.96
C ALA A 83 -37.65 0.60 -16.29
N PRO A 84 -36.87 1.65 -15.96
CA PRO A 84 -35.44 1.67 -16.23
C PRO A 84 -34.78 0.67 -15.28
N ALA A 85 -34.64 -0.58 -15.74
CA ALA A 85 -33.92 -1.60 -15.01
C ALA A 85 -32.43 -1.24 -14.96
N SER A 86 -32.05 -0.61 -13.84
CA SER A 86 -30.92 -1.09 -13.05
C SER A 86 -29.49 -0.81 -13.55
N ASN A 87 -29.19 0.42 -13.97
CA ASN A 87 -27.79 0.89 -14.02
C ASN A 87 -27.06 0.59 -12.68
N GLY A 88 -27.74 0.79 -11.55
CA GLY A 88 -27.19 0.48 -10.24
C GLY A 88 -26.87 -1.01 -10.03
N TYR A 89 -27.66 -1.96 -10.55
CA TYR A 89 -27.42 -3.39 -10.26
C TYR A 89 -26.19 -3.93 -10.99
N ALA A 90 -25.97 -3.50 -12.25
CA ALA A 90 -24.73 -3.78 -12.97
C ALA A 90 -23.52 -3.14 -12.28
N ASP A 91 -23.65 -1.89 -11.79
CA ASP A 91 -22.62 -1.18 -11.04
C ASP A 91 -22.29 -1.89 -9.71
N TYR A 92 -23.31 -2.36 -8.96
CA TYR A 92 -23.13 -3.14 -7.73
C TYR A 92 -22.47 -4.49 -7.98
N ARG A 93 -22.81 -5.17 -9.09
CA ARG A 93 -22.16 -6.44 -9.48
C ARG A 93 -20.69 -6.20 -9.81
N ALA A 94 -20.37 -5.20 -10.62
CA ALA A 94 -18.98 -4.86 -10.96
C ALA A 94 -18.15 -4.47 -9.73
N MET A 95 -18.72 -3.73 -8.78
CA MET A 95 -18.06 -3.36 -7.52
C MET A 95 -17.78 -4.60 -6.66
N ARG A 96 -18.73 -5.54 -6.60
CA ARG A 96 -18.57 -6.80 -5.85
C ARG A 96 -17.51 -7.69 -6.49
N GLU A 97 -17.55 -7.89 -7.80
CA GLU A 97 -16.56 -8.69 -8.53
C GLU A 97 -15.15 -8.11 -8.37
N LYS A 98 -15.02 -6.78 -8.42
CA LYS A 98 -13.75 -6.11 -8.14
C LYS A 98 -13.27 -6.34 -6.69
N ALA A 99 -14.16 -6.23 -5.71
CA ALA A 99 -13.81 -6.47 -4.31
C ALA A 99 -13.37 -7.92 -4.08
N ASP A 100 -14.06 -8.89 -4.70
CA ASP A 100 -13.71 -10.31 -4.62
C ASP A 100 -12.35 -10.58 -5.29
N ALA A 101 -12.08 -9.96 -6.45
CA ALA A 101 -10.77 -10.03 -7.11
C ALA A 101 -9.65 -9.44 -6.25
N GLU A 102 -9.87 -8.28 -5.62
CA GLU A 102 -8.89 -7.68 -4.71
C GLU A 102 -8.67 -8.53 -3.44
N MET A 103 -9.71 -9.19 -2.92
CA MET A 103 -9.57 -10.14 -1.81
C MET A 103 -8.74 -11.35 -2.22
N ALA A 104 -8.98 -11.91 -3.41
CA ALA A 104 -8.19 -13.03 -3.93
C ALA A 104 -6.72 -12.66 -4.11
N VAL A 105 -6.42 -11.46 -4.62
CA VAL A 105 -5.03 -10.96 -4.72
C VAL A 105 -4.39 -10.82 -3.33
N ARG A 106 -5.10 -10.23 -2.35
CA ARG A 106 -4.58 -10.09 -0.99
C ARG A 106 -4.36 -11.45 -0.31
N ALA A 107 -5.23 -12.42 -0.55
CA ALA A 107 -5.07 -13.79 -0.05
C ALA A 107 -3.83 -14.44 -0.66
N ASN A 108 -3.68 -14.39 -1.99
CA ASN A 108 -2.51 -14.93 -2.68
C ASN A 108 -1.20 -14.28 -2.19
N LEU A 109 -1.19 -12.97 -1.93
CA LEU A 109 -0.03 -12.28 -1.37
C LEU A 109 0.28 -12.66 0.09
N LYS A 110 -0.75 -12.99 0.88
CA LYS A 110 -0.55 -13.54 2.24
C LYS A 110 0.06 -14.94 2.16
N ASP A 111 -0.47 -15.80 1.28
CA ASP A 111 0.03 -17.16 1.07
C ASP A 111 1.46 -17.14 0.53
N ALA A 112 1.80 -16.16 -0.32
CA ALA A 112 3.16 -15.91 -0.80
C ALA A 112 4.10 -15.29 0.26
N GLY A 113 3.62 -15.04 1.49
CA GLY A 113 4.42 -14.46 2.58
C GLY A 113 4.77 -12.97 2.42
N LEU A 114 4.15 -12.26 1.47
CA LEU A 114 4.40 -10.85 1.19
C LEU A 114 3.53 -9.89 2.01
N LEU A 115 2.49 -10.42 2.68
CA LEU A 115 1.57 -9.61 3.47
C LEU A 115 1.43 -10.18 4.90
N VAL A 116 1.65 -9.32 5.89
CA VAL A 116 1.52 -9.65 7.32
C VAL A 116 0.42 -8.81 7.98
N GLU A 117 -0.22 -9.35 9.01
CA GLU A 117 -1.20 -8.59 9.79
C GLU A 117 -0.48 -7.53 10.64
N ARG A 118 -0.70 -6.26 10.32
CA ARG A 118 -0.07 -5.13 11.01
C ARG A 118 -0.26 -5.17 12.52
N ALA A 119 -1.47 -5.46 13.00
CA ALA A 119 -1.78 -5.47 14.43
C ALA A 119 -1.01 -6.58 15.17
N GLN A 120 -0.85 -7.75 14.55
CA GLN A 120 -0.06 -8.85 15.08
C GLN A 120 1.42 -8.48 15.16
N VAL A 121 2.01 -7.96 14.07
CA VAL A 121 3.42 -7.55 14.05
C VAL A 121 3.69 -6.44 15.06
N GLN A 122 2.79 -5.47 15.18
CA GLN A 122 2.94 -4.38 16.14
C GLN A 122 2.93 -4.89 17.59
N ARG A 123 1.97 -5.75 17.96
CA ARG A 123 1.93 -6.37 19.30
C ARG A 123 3.19 -7.20 19.56
N GLY A 124 3.53 -8.07 18.62
CA GLY A 124 4.70 -8.93 18.71
C GLY A 124 5.99 -8.12 18.86
N ALA A 125 6.17 -7.04 18.11
CA ALA A 125 7.34 -6.17 18.23
C ALA A 125 7.46 -5.55 19.63
N PHE A 126 6.35 -5.06 20.21
CA PHE A 126 6.34 -4.56 21.58
C PHE A 126 6.70 -5.64 22.60
N ASP A 127 6.16 -6.85 22.45
CA ASP A 127 6.46 -7.97 23.34
C ASP A 127 7.94 -8.38 23.25
N VAL A 128 8.52 -8.42 22.05
CA VAL A 128 9.93 -8.75 21.84
C VAL A 128 10.86 -7.69 22.42
N VAL A 129 10.56 -6.40 22.21
CA VAL A 129 11.34 -5.30 22.80
C VAL A 129 11.23 -5.31 24.32
N ARG A 130 10.05 -5.59 24.87
CA ARG A 130 9.85 -5.72 26.32
C ARG A 130 10.69 -6.88 26.88
N ALA A 131 10.62 -8.05 26.26
CA ALA A 131 11.41 -9.21 26.66
C ALA A 131 12.92 -8.94 26.57
N PHE A 132 13.37 -8.19 25.55
CA PHE A 132 14.76 -7.76 25.45
C PHE A 132 15.17 -6.82 26.59
N ARG A 133 14.37 -5.77 26.86
CA ARG A 133 14.62 -4.87 28.00
C ARG A 133 14.71 -5.65 29.31
N ASP A 134 13.77 -6.54 29.56
CA ASP A 134 13.74 -7.34 30.78
C ASP A 134 14.97 -8.27 30.85
N SER A 135 15.42 -8.83 29.72
CA SER A 135 16.65 -9.64 29.63
C SER A 135 17.92 -8.85 29.97
N VAL A 136 18.00 -7.59 29.49
CA VAL A 136 19.11 -6.68 29.75
C VAL A 136 19.15 -6.26 31.22
N MET A 137 18.01 -5.91 31.82
CA MET A 137 17.93 -5.50 33.23
C MET A 137 18.39 -6.60 34.20
N VAL A 138 18.28 -7.87 33.80
CA VAL A 138 18.66 -9.04 34.62
C VAL A 138 20.12 -9.48 34.38
N ILE A 139 20.86 -8.85 33.44
CA ILE A 139 22.28 -9.20 33.17
C ILE A 139 23.12 -9.16 34.45
N GLY A 140 23.03 -8.08 35.23
CA GLY A 140 23.81 -7.95 36.47
C GLY A 140 23.52 -9.05 37.48
N GLN A 141 22.25 -9.45 37.62
CA GLN A 141 21.84 -10.54 38.50
C GLN A 141 22.39 -11.91 38.06
N ARG A 142 22.56 -12.15 36.75
CA ARG A 142 23.14 -13.39 36.21
C ARG A 142 24.66 -13.38 36.21
N ALA A 143 25.27 -12.22 35.94
CA ALA A 143 26.71 -12.03 35.87
C ALA A 143 27.36 -12.00 37.25
N ALA A 144 26.77 -11.32 38.23
CA ALA A 144 27.40 -11.08 39.53
C ALA A 144 27.84 -12.37 40.27
N PRO A 145 27.04 -13.45 40.35
CA PRO A 145 27.48 -14.71 40.98
C PRO A 145 28.65 -15.37 40.25
N ARG A 146 28.72 -15.21 38.92
CA ARG A 146 29.80 -15.76 38.10
C ARG A 146 31.11 -14.98 38.25
N CYS A 147 31.05 -13.75 38.75
CA CYS A 147 32.23 -12.92 39.02
C CYS A 147 32.85 -13.16 40.40
N ILE A 148 32.20 -13.92 41.29
CA ILE A 148 32.70 -14.16 42.65
C ILE A 148 34.02 -14.94 42.57
N GLY A 149 35.09 -14.37 43.13
CA GLY A 149 36.41 -14.99 43.17
C GLY A 149 37.28 -14.74 41.93
N LEU A 150 36.76 -14.08 40.89
CA LEU A 150 37.56 -13.62 39.76
C LEU A 150 38.43 -12.43 40.20
N ALA A 151 39.73 -12.50 39.92
CA ALA A 151 40.69 -11.44 40.25
C ALA A 151 41.15 -10.65 39.02
N ASP A 152 40.98 -11.19 37.81
CA ASP A 152 41.31 -10.51 36.56
C ASP A 152 40.09 -9.75 36.03
N SER A 153 40.30 -8.47 35.73
CA SER A 153 39.29 -7.62 35.10
C SER A 153 38.83 -8.17 33.75
N ARG A 154 39.70 -8.85 32.99
CA ARG A 154 39.31 -9.43 31.69
C ARG A 154 38.33 -10.59 31.85
N GLU A 155 38.51 -11.43 32.86
CA GLU A 155 37.60 -12.55 33.13
C GLU A 155 36.22 -12.04 33.54
N ILE A 156 36.16 -10.97 34.36
CA ILE A 156 34.92 -10.29 34.72
C ILE A 156 34.24 -9.68 33.50
N GLU A 157 35.00 -9.00 32.63
CA GLU A 157 34.48 -8.45 31.38
C GLU A 157 33.90 -9.53 30.48
N HIS A 158 34.61 -10.66 30.31
CA HIS A 158 34.13 -11.81 29.54
C HIS A 158 32.77 -12.32 30.03
N VAL A 159 32.58 -12.44 31.36
CA VAL A 159 31.29 -12.84 31.94
C VAL A 159 30.17 -11.86 31.56
N ILE A 160 30.43 -10.55 31.63
CA ILE A 160 29.45 -9.51 31.30
C ILE A 160 29.12 -9.52 29.80
N VAL A 161 30.15 -9.65 28.95
CA VAL A 161 30.01 -9.70 27.49
C VAL A 161 29.22 -10.94 27.07
N ASP A 162 29.49 -12.10 27.68
CA ASP A 162 28.74 -13.34 27.43
C ASP A 162 27.26 -13.17 27.76
N GLU A 163 26.93 -12.59 28.92
CA GLU A 163 25.53 -12.37 29.32
C GLU A 163 24.82 -11.33 28.44
N THR A 164 25.56 -10.33 27.96
CA THR A 164 25.05 -9.33 27.02
C THR A 164 24.77 -9.96 25.65
N ARG A 165 25.68 -10.83 25.16
CA ARG A 165 25.50 -11.56 23.92
C ARG A 165 24.26 -12.44 23.96
N LYS A 166 24.05 -13.21 25.05
CA LYS A 166 22.83 -14.02 25.24
C LYS A 166 21.55 -13.19 25.17
N ALA A 167 21.57 -11.96 25.72
CA ALA A 167 20.40 -11.07 25.65
C ALA A 167 20.10 -10.63 24.20
N LEU A 168 21.15 -10.34 23.43
CA LEU A 168 21.05 -9.96 22.01
C LEU A 168 20.61 -11.13 21.12
N GLU A 169 21.21 -12.32 21.30
CA GLU A 169 20.82 -13.54 20.58
C GLU A 169 19.35 -13.90 20.86
N GLY A 170 18.91 -13.77 22.12
CA GLY A 170 17.51 -13.97 22.48
C GLY A 170 16.57 -12.94 21.84
N PHE A 171 17.01 -11.69 21.66
CA PHE A 171 16.24 -10.68 20.93
C PHE A 171 16.15 -11.00 19.44
N GLU A 172 17.28 -11.36 18.81
CA GLU A 172 17.34 -11.76 17.40
C GLU A 172 16.40 -12.94 17.11
N ALA A 173 16.48 -14.01 17.91
CA ALA A 173 15.64 -15.19 17.74
C ALA A 173 14.14 -14.85 17.87
N ARG A 174 13.78 -14.00 18.85
CA ARG A 174 12.39 -13.55 19.04
C ARG A 174 11.91 -12.65 17.90
N MET A 175 12.77 -11.78 17.38
CA MET A 175 12.44 -10.91 16.26
C MET A 175 12.24 -11.72 14.96
N ALA A 176 13.12 -12.70 14.71
CA ALA A 176 12.98 -13.61 13.57
C ALA A 176 11.66 -14.39 13.63
N ALA A 177 11.24 -14.83 14.81
CA ALA A 177 9.98 -15.55 15.00
C ALA A 177 8.71 -14.71 14.75
N LEU A 178 8.82 -13.38 14.66
CA LEU A 178 7.70 -12.51 14.28
C LEU A 178 7.45 -12.50 12.76
N LEU A 179 8.44 -12.86 11.96
CA LEU A 179 8.33 -12.90 10.52
C LEU A 179 7.85 -14.30 10.09
N PRO A 180 6.95 -14.41 9.11
CA PRO A 180 6.63 -15.70 8.53
C PRO A 180 7.91 -16.33 7.98
N ASN A 181 8.17 -17.58 8.34
CA ASN A 181 9.30 -18.32 7.80
C ASN A 181 9.21 -18.30 6.27
N LYS A 182 10.33 -18.00 5.58
CA LYS A 182 10.42 -18.28 4.15
C LYS A 182 10.17 -19.77 3.99
N GLU A 183 8.99 -20.15 3.50
CA GLU A 183 8.82 -21.48 2.93
C GLU A 183 9.76 -21.52 1.72
N THR A 184 10.94 -22.08 1.92
CA THR A 184 11.84 -22.48 0.84
C THR A 184 11.12 -23.59 0.07
N THR A 185 10.44 -23.18 -0.99
CA THR A 185 10.03 -24.05 -2.09
C THR A 185 11.13 -24.06 -3.15
#